data_AF-Q9F972-F1
#
_entry.id   AF-Q9F972-F1
#
_cell.length_a   1.000
_cell.length_b   1.000
_cell.length_c   1.000
_cell.angle_alpha   90.00
_cell.angle_beta   90.00
_cell.angle_gamma   90.00
#
_symmetry.space_group_name_H-M   'P 1'
#
loop_
_entity.id
_entity.type
_entity.pdbx_description
1 polymer ?
#
loop_
_entity_poly.entity_id
_entity_poly.type
_entity_poly.pdbx_seq_one_letter_code
_entity_poly.pdbx_strand_id
1 'polypeptide(L)'
;TLKPEMDGLFCERIFGPAKDWECHCGKYKRVRHRGIVCERCGVEVTESRVRRHRMGFIKLAAPVAHVWYLKGIPSYIAILLDMPLRDVEQIVYFNSYVVLAPGNADTLTYKQLLTEDQWLEIEDAIYSEDSQLVGVEVGIGAEALLRLLADINLEQEAENLREEINNAKGQKRAKLIKRL
;
A
#
# COMPACT_ATOMS: atom_id res chain seq x y z
N THR A 1 30.99 0.51 -22.39
CA THR A 1 30.53 -0.85 -22.77
C THR A 1 29.07 -0.92 -23.19
N LEU A 2 28.23 0.13 -23.06
CA LEU A 2 26.80 0.14 -23.45
C LEU A 2 25.99 -1.09 -22.99
N LYS A 3 26.50 -1.84 -22.00
CA LYS A 3 25.84 -3.02 -21.46
C LYS A 3 24.94 -2.58 -20.32
N PRO A 4 23.72 -3.15 -20.21
CA PRO A 4 22.85 -2.90 -19.07
C PRO A 4 23.52 -3.34 -17.76
N GLU A 5 23.38 -2.54 -16.71
CA GLU A 5 23.84 -2.90 -15.37
C GLU A 5 23.03 -4.08 -14.80
N MET A 6 23.68 -4.89 -13.96
CA MET A 6 23.01 -5.96 -13.23
C MET A 6 22.09 -5.38 -12.15
N ASP A 7 20.95 -6.03 -11.94
CA ASP A 7 19.89 -5.64 -10.99
C ASP A 7 19.31 -4.23 -11.15
N GLY A 8 19.67 -3.52 -12.23
CA GLY A 8 19.07 -2.25 -12.62
C GLY A 8 17.79 -2.40 -13.44
N LEU A 9 17.24 -1.27 -13.87
CA LEU A 9 15.99 -1.17 -14.64
C LEU A 9 16.00 -1.94 -15.97
N PHE A 10 17.18 -2.23 -16.52
CA PHE A 10 17.35 -2.93 -17.80
C PHE A 10 18.06 -4.28 -17.64
N CYS A 11 18.09 -4.82 -16.42
CA CYS A 11 18.81 -6.05 -16.09
C CYS A 11 18.42 -7.22 -17.01
N GLU A 12 19.41 -7.78 -17.69
CA GLU A 12 19.19 -8.90 -18.61
C GLU A 12 18.74 -10.19 -17.89
N ARG A 13 19.03 -10.32 -16.60
CA ARG A 13 18.63 -11.47 -15.77
C ARG A 13 17.11 -11.53 -15.58
N ILE A 14 16.49 -10.36 -15.37
CA ILE A 14 15.04 -10.24 -15.10
C ILE A 14 14.28 -10.17 -16.43
N PHE A 15 14.66 -9.22 -17.28
CA PHE A 15 13.90 -8.91 -18.49
C PHE A 15 14.29 -9.77 -19.69
N GLY A 16 15.46 -10.42 -19.67
CA GLY A 16 15.99 -11.20 -20.77
C GLY A 16 17.11 -10.48 -21.55
N PRO A 17 17.74 -11.18 -22.50
CA PRO A 17 19.00 -10.76 -23.10
C PRO A 17 18.86 -9.54 -24.00
N ALA A 18 19.89 -8.68 -24.05
CA ALA A 18 19.88 -7.47 -24.89
C ALA A 18 19.99 -7.81 -26.39
N LYS A 19 20.63 -8.93 -26.73
CA LYS A 19 20.77 -9.44 -28.09
C LYS A 19 20.22 -10.86 -28.16
N ASP A 20 19.68 -11.23 -29.31
CA ASP A 20 19.12 -12.55 -29.51
C ASP A 20 20.18 -13.64 -29.28
N TRP A 21 19.83 -14.62 -28.46
CA TRP A 21 20.66 -15.79 -28.18
C TRP A 21 22.05 -15.48 -27.61
N GLU A 22 22.21 -14.35 -26.91
CA GLU A 22 23.46 -13.95 -26.27
C GLU A 22 23.23 -13.57 -24.80
N CYS A 23 23.97 -14.20 -23.89
CA CYS A 23 23.94 -13.83 -22.47
C CYS A 23 24.85 -12.62 -22.17
N HIS A 24 24.58 -11.91 -21.07
CA HIS A 24 25.31 -10.71 -20.66
C HIS A 24 26.85 -10.87 -20.62
N CYS A 25 27.35 -11.97 -20.06
CA CYS A 25 28.79 -12.23 -19.94
C CYS A 25 29.44 -12.71 -21.25
N GLY A 26 28.64 -13.08 -22.25
CA GLY A 26 29.12 -13.61 -23.53
C GLY A 26 29.60 -15.06 -23.51
N LYS A 27 29.47 -15.81 -22.39
CA LYS A 27 29.79 -17.26 -22.29
C LYS A 27 28.97 -18.08 -23.29
N TYR A 28 27.66 -17.85 -23.29
CA TYR A 28 26.71 -18.49 -24.21
C TYR A 28 26.31 -17.51 -25.31
N LYS A 29 26.54 -17.93 -26.55
CA LYS A 29 26.17 -17.23 -27.79
C LYS A 29 25.59 -18.21 -28.80
N ARG A 30 24.72 -17.70 -29.68
CA ARG A 30 24.05 -18.41 -30.79
C ARG A 30 22.93 -19.36 -30.32
N VAL A 31 22.06 -19.71 -31.27
CA VAL A 31 20.81 -20.47 -31.07
C VAL A 31 21.01 -21.84 -30.41
N ARG A 32 22.21 -22.45 -30.53
CA ARG A 32 22.51 -23.78 -29.96
C ARG A 32 22.28 -23.88 -28.45
N HIS A 33 22.40 -22.76 -27.72
CA HIS A 33 22.30 -22.69 -26.27
C HIS A 33 20.91 -22.21 -25.81
N ARG A 34 19.89 -22.33 -26.67
CA ARG A 34 18.51 -21.93 -26.40
C ARG A 34 18.00 -22.51 -25.09
N GLY A 35 17.43 -21.65 -24.25
CA GLY A 35 16.78 -22.05 -22.98
C GLY A 35 17.76 -22.35 -21.84
N ILE A 36 19.07 -22.21 -22.05
CA ILE A 36 20.07 -22.37 -21.00
C ILE A 36 20.16 -21.06 -20.18
N VAL A 37 20.08 -21.19 -18.86
CA VAL A 37 20.36 -20.09 -17.93
C VAL A 37 21.85 -20.07 -17.62
N CYS A 38 22.49 -18.91 -17.83
CA CYS A 38 23.93 -18.81 -17.63
C CYS A 38 24.31 -18.85 -16.14
N GLU A 39 25.19 -19.78 -15.75
CA GLU A 39 25.68 -19.92 -14.35
C GLU A 39 26.39 -18.67 -13.82
N ARG A 40 27.00 -17.85 -14.69
CA ARG A 40 27.79 -16.68 -14.28
C ARG A 40 26.97 -15.41 -14.16
N CYS A 41 26.02 -15.18 -15.06
CA CYS A 41 25.23 -13.94 -15.11
C CYS A 41 23.73 -14.14 -14.88
N GLY A 42 23.26 -15.38 -14.74
CA GLY A 42 21.85 -15.71 -14.54
C GLY A 42 20.93 -15.39 -15.73
N VAL A 43 21.48 -14.93 -16.85
CA VAL A 43 20.70 -14.57 -18.04
C VAL A 43 20.33 -15.83 -18.81
N GLU A 44 19.04 -15.97 -19.11
CA GLU A 44 18.51 -16.99 -19.98
C GLU A 44 18.77 -16.67 -21.45
N VAL A 45 19.27 -17.64 -22.20
CA VAL A 45 19.57 -17.47 -23.62
C VAL A 45 18.31 -17.68 -24.46
N THR A 46 17.62 -16.58 -24.74
CA THR A 46 16.41 -16.52 -25.57
C THR A 46 16.48 -15.38 -26.59
N GLU A 47 15.40 -15.16 -27.34
CA GLU A 47 15.23 -13.95 -28.14
C GLU A 47 15.11 -12.72 -27.23
N SER A 48 15.61 -11.58 -27.69
CA SER A 48 15.50 -10.27 -27.00
C SER A 48 14.05 -9.78 -26.91
N ARG A 49 13.15 -10.31 -27.74
CA ARG A 49 11.71 -9.99 -27.74
C ARG A 49 11.04 -10.22 -26.38
N VAL A 50 11.54 -11.16 -25.58
CA VAL A 50 11.00 -11.44 -24.24
C VAL A 50 11.04 -10.22 -23.31
N ARG A 51 11.95 -9.27 -23.53
CA ARG A 51 12.05 -8.00 -22.78
C ARG A 51 10.81 -7.12 -22.90
N ARG A 52 9.97 -7.35 -23.92
CA ARG A 52 8.71 -6.62 -24.12
C ARG A 52 7.54 -7.21 -23.32
N HIS A 53 7.70 -8.43 -22.79
CA HIS A 53 6.63 -9.17 -22.12
C HIS A 53 6.95 -9.52 -20.66
N ARG A 54 8.24 -9.68 -20.32
CA ARG A 54 8.65 -9.94 -18.93
C ARG A 54 8.50 -8.68 -18.09
N MET A 55 7.78 -8.81 -16.98
CA MET A 55 7.62 -7.76 -15.99
C MET A 55 8.58 -7.97 -14.82
N GLY A 56 9.06 -6.87 -14.26
CA GLY A 56 9.76 -6.85 -12.97
C GLY A 56 8.86 -6.26 -11.90
N PHE A 57 9.24 -6.44 -10.65
CA PHE A 57 8.61 -5.76 -9.51
C PHE A 57 9.69 -5.29 -8.55
N ILE A 58 9.35 -4.28 -7.74
CA ILE A 58 10.20 -3.77 -6.67
C ILE A 58 9.47 -4.07 -5.37
N LYS A 59 10.13 -4.80 -4.46
CA LYS A 59 9.62 -4.99 -3.10
C LYS A 59 9.95 -3.73 -2.30
N LEU A 60 8.94 -2.94 -2.01
CA LEU A 60 9.09 -1.74 -1.18
C LEU A 60 9.29 -2.14 0.30
N ALA A 61 10.07 -1.34 1.02
CA ALA A 61 10.30 -1.55 2.45
C ALA A 61 9.08 -1.19 3.30
N ALA A 62 8.28 -0.23 2.82
CA ALA A 62 7.07 0.25 3.46
C ALA A 62 5.89 0.21 2.46
N PRO A 63 4.65 0.01 2.94
CA PRO A 63 3.47 0.09 2.10
C PRO A 63 3.27 1.51 1.57
N VAL A 64 2.67 1.61 0.39
CA VAL A 64 2.33 2.90 -0.24
C VAL A 64 0.91 2.86 -0.79
N ALA A 65 0.19 3.97 -0.69
CA ALA A 65 -1.15 4.09 -1.25
C ALA A 65 -1.08 4.43 -2.74
N HIS A 66 -1.90 3.75 -3.54
CA HIS A 66 -1.95 4.02 -4.97
C HIS A 66 -2.77 5.29 -5.25
N VAL A 67 -2.17 6.25 -5.96
CA VAL A 67 -2.69 7.63 -6.13
C VAL A 67 -4.10 7.65 -6.73
N TRP A 68 -4.46 6.75 -7.65
CA TRP A 68 -5.80 6.71 -8.24
C TRP A 68 -6.92 6.46 -7.24
N TYR A 69 -6.67 5.64 -6.20
CA TYR A 69 -7.69 5.34 -5.19
C TYR A 69 -7.70 6.36 -4.05
N LEU A 70 -6.61 7.12 -3.91
CA LEU A 70 -6.47 8.21 -2.94
C LEU A 70 -7.03 9.52 -3.49
N LYS A 71 -6.46 10.06 -4.57
CA LYS A 71 -6.79 11.37 -5.16
C LYS A 71 -7.88 11.35 -6.22
N GLY A 72 -8.34 10.15 -6.59
CA GLY A 72 -9.47 10.01 -7.51
C GLY A 72 -10.70 10.76 -6.99
N ILE A 73 -11.50 11.31 -7.90
CA ILE A 73 -12.79 11.90 -7.56
C ILE A 73 -13.87 10.97 -8.14
N PRO A 74 -14.62 10.23 -7.30
CA PRO A 74 -14.50 10.15 -5.85
C PRO A 74 -13.32 9.26 -5.38
N SER A 75 -12.87 9.46 -4.14
CA SER A 75 -11.78 8.67 -3.55
C SER A 75 -12.34 7.39 -2.95
N TYR A 76 -11.95 6.25 -3.52
CA TYR A 76 -12.44 4.94 -3.08
C TYR A 76 -11.99 4.59 -1.66
N ILE A 77 -10.76 4.94 -1.29
CA ILE A 77 -10.23 4.68 0.06
C ILE A 77 -11.02 5.49 1.10
N ALA A 78 -11.25 6.78 0.82
CA ALA A 78 -12.00 7.65 1.72
C ALA A 78 -13.45 7.19 1.89
N ILE A 79 -14.10 6.77 0.79
CA ILE A 79 -15.46 6.22 0.81
C ILE A 79 -15.52 4.95 1.67
N LEU A 80 -14.62 3.99 1.46
CA LEU A 80 -14.62 2.74 2.22
C LEU A 80 -14.42 2.97 3.72
N LEU A 81 -13.50 3.86 4.08
CA LEU A 81 -13.19 4.20 5.46
C LEU A 81 -14.23 5.12 6.14
N ASP A 82 -15.18 5.67 5.38
CA ASP A 82 -16.10 6.75 5.79
C ASP A 82 -15.39 7.96 6.41
N MET A 83 -14.21 8.30 5.87
CA MET A 83 -13.44 9.48 6.26
C MET A 83 -13.46 10.51 5.13
N PRO A 84 -13.35 11.81 5.42
CA PRO A 84 -13.21 12.80 4.36
C PRO A 84 -11.84 12.67 3.70
N LEU A 85 -11.76 12.99 2.40
CA LEU A 85 -10.54 12.87 1.61
C LEU A 85 -9.34 13.59 2.23
N ARG A 86 -9.57 14.81 2.76
CA ARG A 86 -8.51 15.64 3.36
C ARG A 86 -7.81 14.92 4.51
N ASP A 87 -8.57 14.20 5.32
CA ASP A 87 -8.06 13.52 6.50
C ASP A 87 -7.23 12.29 6.10
N VAL A 88 -7.72 11.52 5.12
CA VAL A 88 -6.99 10.39 4.55
C VAL A 88 -5.68 10.86 3.90
N GLU A 89 -5.68 12.00 3.20
CA GLU A 89 -4.45 12.59 2.66
C GLU A 89 -3.48 13.02 3.76
N GLN A 90 -3.95 13.62 4.85
CA GLN A 90 -3.09 13.99 5.99
C GLN A 90 -2.40 12.78 6.59
N ILE A 91 -3.09 11.64 6.72
CA ILE A 91 -2.49 10.39 7.21
C ILE A 91 -1.43 9.89 6.23
N VAL A 92 -1.74 9.79 4.94
CA VAL A 92 -0.82 9.25 3.92
C VAL A 92 0.44 10.10 3.78
N TYR A 93 0.31 11.42 3.89
CA TYR A 93 1.42 12.36 3.77
C TYR A 93 2.16 12.63 5.09
N PHE A 94 1.94 11.80 6.12
CA PHE A 94 2.62 11.90 7.40
C PHE A 94 2.40 13.24 8.14
N ASN A 95 1.27 13.90 7.92
CA ASN A 95 0.92 15.15 8.61
C ASN A 95 0.14 14.91 9.92
N SER A 96 -0.57 13.80 10.02
CA SER A 96 -1.40 13.50 11.19
C SER A 96 -1.44 12.00 11.44
N TYR A 97 -1.52 11.64 12.70
CA TYR A 97 -1.68 10.27 13.15
C TYR A 97 -3.16 9.88 13.16
N VAL A 98 -3.44 8.58 13.11
CA VAL A 98 -4.79 8.03 13.22
C VAL A 98 -4.82 6.92 14.28
N VAL A 99 -5.86 6.94 15.11
CA VAL A 99 -6.10 5.91 16.11
C VAL A 99 -6.58 4.62 15.42
N LEU A 100 -5.78 3.56 15.57
CA LEU A 100 -6.07 2.21 15.06
C LEU A 100 -6.84 1.39 16.09
N ALA A 101 -6.44 1.47 17.36
CA ALA A 101 -7.15 0.86 18.47
C ALA A 101 -7.14 1.82 19.67
N PRO A 102 -8.30 2.22 20.22
CA PRO A 102 -8.34 3.12 21.39
C PRO A 102 -7.99 2.41 22.71
N GLY A 103 -7.89 1.08 22.73
CA GLY A 103 -7.58 0.33 23.95
C GLY A 103 -8.61 0.57 25.05
N ASN A 104 -8.13 0.88 26.25
CA ASN A 104 -8.94 1.27 27.41
C ASN A 104 -8.99 2.79 27.66
N ALA A 105 -8.55 3.60 26.69
CA ALA A 105 -8.61 5.05 26.79
C ALA A 105 -10.00 5.56 26.43
N ASP A 106 -10.78 6.04 27.41
CA ASP A 106 -12.11 6.63 27.15
C ASP A 106 -12.04 7.94 26.33
N THR A 107 -10.87 8.58 26.28
CA THR A 107 -10.64 9.84 25.55
C THR A 107 -10.45 9.65 24.05
N LEU A 108 -10.11 8.45 23.60
CA LEU A 108 -9.76 8.17 22.21
C LEU A 108 -10.87 7.40 21.50
N THR A 109 -11.11 7.79 20.26
CA THR A 109 -12.08 7.11 19.39
C THR A 109 -11.39 6.49 18.19
N TYR A 110 -11.92 5.35 17.73
CA TYR A 110 -11.42 4.69 16.52
C TYR A 110 -11.52 5.63 15.31
N LYS A 111 -10.46 5.68 14.47
CA LYS A 111 -10.30 6.59 13.32
C LYS A 111 -10.20 8.08 13.68
N GLN A 112 -10.00 8.43 14.95
CA GLN A 112 -9.71 9.80 15.33
C GLN A 112 -8.33 10.22 14.81
N LEU A 113 -8.26 11.44 14.29
CA LEU A 113 -7.01 12.07 13.91
C LEU A 113 -6.36 12.73 15.12
N LEU A 114 -5.05 12.60 15.21
CA LEU A 114 -4.22 13.23 16.23
C LEU A 114 -3.14 14.07 15.55
N THR A 115 -2.92 15.27 16.07
CA THR A 115 -1.72 16.04 15.72
C THR A 115 -0.50 15.44 16.40
N GLU A 116 0.70 15.85 15.97
CA GLU A 116 1.96 15.41 16.58
C GLU A 116 2.01 15.75 18.08
N ASP A 117 1.64 16.98 18.46
CA ASP A 117 1.59 17.41 19.87
C ASP A 117 0.63 16.57 20.71
N GLN A 118 -0.56 16.27 20.18
CA GLN A 118 -1.55 15.44 20.86
C GLN A 118 -1.06 14.00 21.03
N TRP A 119 -0.41 13.45 19.99
CA TRP A 119 0.16 12.12 20.07
C TRP A 119 1.28 12.07 21.12
N LEU A 120 2.16 13.06 21.17
CA LEU A 120 3.22 13.15 22.18
C LEU A 120 2.66 13.16 23.61
N GLU A 121 1.62 13.95 23.88
CA GLU A 121 0.96 13.98 25.19
C GLU A 121 0.36 12.61 25.58
N ILE A 122 -0.25 11.93 24.62
CA ILE A 122 -0.83 10.59 24.82
C ILE A 122 0.28 9.56 25.02
N GLU A 123 1.35 9.63 24.25
CA GLU A 123 2.50 8.75 24.32
C GLU A 123 3.20 8.87 25.68
N ASP A 124 3.45 10.10 26.14
CA ASP A 124 3.99 10.38 27.47
C ASP A 124 3.08 9.83 28.58
N ALA A 125 1.76 9.96 28.43
CA ALA A 125 0.80 9.39 29.37
C ALA A 125 0.83 7.85 29.36
N ILE A 126 1.01 7.19 28.22
CA ILE A 126 1.12 5.73 28.10
C ILE A 126 2.38 5.21 28.80
N TYR A 127 3.51 5.91 28.67
CA TYR A 127 4.78 5.47 29.26
C TYR A 127 5.04 5.95 30.70
N SER A 128 4.13 6.74 31.27
CA SER A 128 4.21 7.16 32.68
C SER A 128 4.13 5.96 33.63
N GLU A 129 4.88 6.01 34.75
CA GLU A 129 4.96 4.89 35.72
C GLU A 129 3.60 4.52 36.35
N ASP A 130 2.68 5.49 36.44
CA ASP A 130 1.31 5.32 36.95
C ASP A 130 0.27 5.04 35.85
N SER A 131 0.71 4.79 34.61
CA SER A 131 -0.21 4.68 33.48
C SER A 131 -1.13 3.47 33.61
N GLN A 132 -2.43 3.73 33.51
CA GLN A 132 -3.45 2.70 33.36
C GLN A 132 -3.76 2.41 31.89
N LEU A 133 -3.17 3.15 30.94
CA LEU A 133 -3.49 3.04 29.52
C LEU A 133 -2.82 1.80 28.92
N VAL A 134 -3.62 0.90 28.37
CA VAL A 134 -3.17 -0.36 27.76
C VAL A 134 -3.89 -0.58 26.43
N GLY A 135 -3.13 -0.97 25.41
CA GLY A 135 -3.68 -1.37 24.11
C GLY A 135 -4.07 -0.20 23.20
N VAL A 136 -3.55 1.00 23.46
CA VAL A 136 -3.67 2.13 22.53
C VAL A 136 -2.72 1.91 21.36
N GLU A 137 -3.26 1.73 20.15
CA GLU A 137 -2.49 1.66 18.91
C GLU A 137 -2.79 2.88 18.05
N VAL A 138 -1.75 3.62 17.69
CA VAL A 138 -1.82 4.78 16.79
C VAL A 138 -0.85 4.55 15.65
N GLY A 139 -1.27 4.92 14.43
CA GLY A 139 -0.48 4.73 13.23
C GLY A 139 -0.43 5.98 12.36
N ILE A 140 0.51 6.00 11.43
CA ILE A 140 0.65 7.06 10.42
C ILE A 140 0.98 6.46 9.05
N GLY A 141 0.78 7.24 7.99
CA GLY A 141 1.15 6.85 6.63
C GLY A 141 0.22 5.81 6.00
N ALA A 142 0.69 5.23 4.90
CA ALA A 142 -0.07 4.20 4.18
C ALA A 142 -0.16 2.87 4.94
N GLU A 143 0.72 2.64 5.94
CA GLU A 143 0.64 1.46 6.80
C GLU A 143 -0.59 1.50 7.70
N ALA A 144 -0.87 2.65 8.31
CA ALA A 144 -2.07 2.86 9.10
C ALA A 144 -3.34 2.66 8.26
N LEU A 145 -3.37 3.18 7.03
CA LEU A 145 -4.50 2.93 6.12
C LEU A 145 -4.66 1.45 5.78
N LEU A 146 -3.56 0.73 5.56
CA LEU A 146 -3.62 -0.71 5.26
C LEU A 146 -4.23 -1.48 6.44
N ARG A 147 -3.84 -1.14 7.68
CA ARG A 147 -4.42 -1.71 8.90
C ARG A 147 -5.92 -1.41 8.98
N LEU A 148 -6.31 -0.14 8.87
CA LEU A 148 -7.71 0.27 8.91
C LEU A 148 -8.57 -0.42 7.84
N LEU A 149 -8.02 -0.63 6.64
CA LEU A 149 -8.73 -1.33 5.55
C LEU A 149 -8.82 -2.84 5.81
N ALA A 150 -7.79 -3.45 6.42
CA ALA A 150 -7.78 -4.86 6.77
C ALA A 150 -8.78 -5.19 7.90
N ASP A 151 -9.05 -4.24 8.79
CA ASP A 151 -9.98 -4.41 9.91
C ASP A 151 -11.46 -4.28 9.49
N ILE A 152 -11.75 -3.90 8.24
CA ILE A 152 -13.12 -3.79 7.74
C ILE A 152 -13.67 -5.18 7.38
N ASN A 153 -14.74 -5.57 8.06
CA ASN A 153 -15.59 -6.67 7.60
C ASN A 153 -16.60 -6.15 6.56
N LEU A 154 -16.34 -6.45 5.28
CA LEU A 154 -17.15 -5.97 4.16
C LEU A 154 -18.60 -6.48 4.19
N GLU A 155 -18.83 -7.71 4.66
CA GLU A 155 -20.17 -8.30 4.71
C GLU A 155 -21.02 -7.58 5.77
N GLN A 156 -20.47 -7.42 6.98
CA GLN A 156 -21.15 -6.72 8.06
C GLN A 156 -21.39 -5.24 7.73
N GLU A 157 -20.39 -4.55 7.16
CA GLU A 157 -20.56 -3.15 6.74
C GLU A 157 -21.62 -3.01 5.65
N ALA A 158 -21.68 -3.93 4.68
CA ALA A 158 -22.70 -3.89 3.64
C ALA A 158 -24.11 -4.07 4.20
N GLU A 159 -24.31 -4.96 5.18
CA GLU A 159 -25.59 -5.13 5.87
C GLU A 159 -25.97 -3.86 6.66
N ASN A 160 -25.05 -3.34 7.47
CA ASN A 160 -25.25 -2.10 8.22
C ASN A 160 -25.65 -0.93 7.29
N LEU A 161 -24.94 -0.79 6.17
CA LEU A 161 -25.23 0.25 5.17
C LEU A 161 -26.62 0.07 4.54
N ARG A 162 -27.05 -1.16 4.23
CA ARG A 162 -28.40 -1.41 3.69
C ARG A 162 -29.48 -1.03 4.70
N GLU A 163 -29.30 -1.35 5.98
CA GLU A 163 -30.21 -0.94 7.05
C GLU A 163 -30.26 0.59 7.21
N GLU A 164 -29.09 1.25 7.23
CA GLU A 164 -29.01 2.71 7.31
C GLU A 164 -29.65 3.39 6.10
N ILE A 165 -29.49 2.86 4.89
CA ILE A 165 -30.10 3.39 3.67
C ILE A 165 -31.63 3.36 3.74
N ASN A 166 -32.21 2.32 4.34
CA ASN A 166 -33.66 2.20 4.50
C ASN A 166 -34.21 3.27 5.46
N ASN A 167 -33.44 3.63 6.49
CA ASN A 167 -33.83 4.62 7.50
C ASN A 167 -33.45 6.07 7.10
N ALA A 168 -32.46 6.25 6.24
CA ALA A 168 -31.96 7.56 5.83
C ALA A 168 -32.81 8.21 4.72
N LYS A 169 -32.91 9.55 4.75
CA LYS A 169 -33.58 10.36 3.72
C LYS A 169 -32.64 11.45 3.18
N GLY A 170 -32.91 11.91 1.96
CA GLY A 170 -32.19 13.04 1.35
C GLY A 170 -30.70 12.78 1.08
N GLN A 171 -29.87 13.77 1.40
CA GLN A 171 -28.42 13.75 1.10
C GLN A 171 -27.67 12.62 1.83
N LYS A 172 -28.05 12.28 3.06
CA LYS A 172 -27.41 11.18 3.82
C LYS A 172 -27.58 9.84 3.09
N ARG A 173 -28.79 9.56 2.59
CA ARG A 173 -29.06 8.35 1.79
C ARG A 173 -28.22 8.31 0.51
N ALA A 174 -28.07 9.43 -0.18
CA ALA A 174 -27.24 9.49 -1.39
C ALA A 174 -25.75 9.24 -1.10
N LYS A 175 -25.23 9.63 0.08
CA LYS A 175 -23.86 9.32 0.50
C LYS A 175 -23.70 7.83 0.78
N LEU A 176 -24.64 7.24 1.52
CA LEU A 176 -24.61 5.81 1.88
C LEU A 176 -24.71 4.91 0.65
N ILE A 177 -25.56 5.26 -0.33
CA ILE A 177 -25.67 4.53 -1.61
C ILE A 177 -24.37 4.57 -2.42
N LYS A 178 -23.57 5.64 -2.32
CA LYS A 178 -22.26 5.70 -2.99
C LYS A 178 -21.18 4.87 -2.29
N ARG A 179 -21.40 4.53 -1.02
CA ARG A 179 -20.48 3.74 -0.20
C ARG A 179 -20.76 2.25 -0.30
N LEU A 180 -22.04 1.86 -0.37
CA LEU A 180 -22.50 0.49 -0.66
C LEU A 180 -22.21 0.09 -2.11
#